data_AF-A0A3U5RCV3-F1
#
_entry.id   AF-A0A3U5RCV3-F1
#
_cell.length_a   1.000
_cell.length_b   1.000
_cell.length_c   1.000
_cell.angle_alpha   90.00
_cell.angle_beta   90.00
_cell.angle_gamma   90.00
#
_symmetry.space_group_name_H-M   'P 1'
#
loop_
_entity.id
_entity.type
_entity.pdbx_description
1 polymer ?
#
loop_
_entity_poly.entity_id
_entity_poly.type
_entity_poly.pdbx_seq_one_letter_code
_entity_poly.pdbx_strand_id
1 'polypeptide(L)'
;MRKLNLILVATGMTFLLAGCEDVKSVDWWQSHPDEAGKKVSECKQSGDDSENCRNAKDGLFRYQQLHSKSPSYKDAFKSSTSKGEK
;
A
#
# COMPACT_ATOMS: atom_id res chain seq x y z
N MET A 1 -43.23 -4.47 10.11
CA MET A 1 -42.31 -3.99 11.18
C MET A 1 -41.28 -5.05 11.57
N ARG A 2 -41.66 -6.24 12.08
CA ARG A 2 -40.71 -7.30 12.52
C ARG A 2 -39.72 -7.82 11.46
N LYS A 3 -40.14 -7.88 10.18
CA LYS A 3 -39.31 -8.39 9.07
C LYS A 3 -38.23 -7.40 8.61
N LEU A 4 -38.42 -6.09 8.88
CA LEU A 4 -37.48 -5.04 8.47
C LEU A 4 -36.25 -5.00 9.40
N ASN A 5 -36.44 -5.33 10.68
CA ASN A 5 -35.36 -5.38 11.67
C ASN A 5 -34.42 -6.59 11.45
N LEU A 6 -34.90 -7.67 10.83
CA LEU A 6 -34.07 -8.85 10.52
C LEU A 6 -33.10 -8.60 9.36
N ILE A 7 -33.48 -7.76 8.39
CA ILE A 7 -32.64 -7.42 7.24
C ILE A 7 -31.51 -6.48 7.65
N LEU A 8 -31.79 -5.52 8.54
CA LEU A 8 -30.80 -4.56 9.06
C LEU A 8 -29.66 -5.22 9.85
N VAL A 9 -29.94 -6.31 10.58
CA VAL A 9 -28.93 -7.05 11.36
C VAL A 9 -28.04 -7.93 10.46
N ALA A 10 -28.57 -8.45 9.35
CA ALA A 10 -27.84 -9.36 8.48
C ALA A 10 -26.72 -8.67 7.66
N THR A 11 -26.88 -7.39 7.32
CA THR A 11 -25.88 -6.64 6.52
C THR A 11 -24.72 -6.04 7.32
N GLY A 12 -24.80 -6.00 8.65
CA GLY A 12 -23.76 -5.39 9.48
C GLY A 12 -22.53 -6.27 9.75
N MET A 13 -22.63 -7.58 9.50
CA MET A 13 -21.65 -8.55 10.00
C MET A 13 -20.51 -8.85 9.01
N THR A 14 -20.61 -8.41 7.76
CA THR A 14 -19.56 -8.60 6.74
C THR A 14 -18.37 -7.66 6.88
N PHE A 15 -18.48 -6.58 7.65
CA PHE A 15 -17.38 -5.63 7.88
C PHE A 15 -16.36 -6.08 8.94
N LEU A 16 -16.67 -7.12 9.73
CA LEU A 16 -15.77 -7.61 10.79
C LEU A 16 -14.62 -8.50 10.27
N LEU A 17 -14.70 -8.96 9.03
CA LEU A 17 -13.68 -9.84 8.44
C LEU A 17 -12.48 -9.09 7.86
N ALA A 18 -12.54 -7.77 7.73
CA ALA A 18 -11.42 -6.96 7.21
C ALA A 18 -10.23 -6.86 8.19
N GLY A 19 -10.34 -7.39 9.41
CA GLY A 19 -9.32 -7.26 10.47
C GLY A 19 -8.72 -8.57 11.00
N CYS A 20 -8.99 -9.72 10.38
CA CYS A 20 -8.49 -11.02 10.87
C CYS A 20 -7.40 -11.64 9.98
N GLU A 21 -6.77 -10.83 9.12
CA GLU A 21 -5.56 -11.26 8.42
C GLU A 21 -4.38 -11.25 9.40
N ASP A 22 -3.57 -12.30 9.42
CA ASP A 22 -2.33 -12.32 10.21
C ASP A 22 -1.45 -11.12 9.85
N VAL A 23 -0.85 -10.48 10.85
CA VAL A 23 0.05 -9.35 10.64
C VAL A 23 1.34 -9.86 10.01
N LYS A 24 1.56 -9.49 8.76
CA LYS A 24 2.78 -9.81 8.02
C LYS A 24 3.83 -8.74 8.33
N SER A 25 5.07 -9.19 8.55
CA SER A 25 6.20 -8.30 8.81
C SER A 25 6.59 -7.49 7.57
N VAL A 26 7.33 -6.41 7.78
CA VAL A 26 7.90 -5.59 6.70
C VAL A 26 8.75 -6.44 5.75
N ASP A 27 9.58 -7.35 6.28
CA ASP A 27 10.46 -8.22 5.47
C ASP A 27 9.67 -9.18 4.56
N TRP A 28 8.52 -9.66 5.03
CA TRP A 28 7.63 -10.47 4.21
C TRP A 28 7.10 -9.64 3.02
N TRP A 29 6.58 -8.43 3.28
CA TRP A 29 6.11 -7.55 2.21
C TRP A 29 7.21 -7.13 1.24
N GLN A 30 8.43 -6.90 1.72
CA GLN A 30 9.57 -6.54 0.88
C GLN A 30 9.97 -7.67 -0.07
N SER A 31 9.84 -8.94 0.37
CA SER A 31 10.08 -10.12 -0.48
C SER A 31 8.91 -10.49 -1.39
N HIS A 32 7.75 -9.84 -1.22
CA HIS A 32 6.50 -10.06 -1.96
C HIS A 32 5.98 -8.73 -2.53
N PRO A 33 6.72 -8.07 -3.44
CA PRO A 33 6.42 -6.71 -3.88
C PRO A 33 5.11 -6.59 -4.67
N ASP A 34 4.68 -7.65 -5.37
CA ASP A 34 3.42 -7.65 -6.12
C ASP A 34 2.22 -7.68 -5.16
N GLU A 35 2.28 -8.49 -4.12
CA GLU A 35 1.31 -8.55 -3.03
C GLU A 35 1.30 -7.23 -2.25
N ALA A 36 2.48 -6.68 -1.94
CA ALA A 36 2.60 -5.39 -1.28
C ALA A 36 1.96 -4.27 -2.14
N GLY A 37 2.17 -4.27 -3.46
CA GLY A 37 1.54 -3.33 -4.39
C GLY A 37 0.02 -3.39 -4.36
N LYS A 38 -0.56 -4.60 -4.39
CA LYS A 38 -2.02 -4.80 -4.28
C LYS A 38 -2.54 -4.30 -2.95
N LYS A 39 -1.92 -4.70 -1.84
CA LYS A 39 -2.34 -4.29 -0.49
C LYS A 39 -2.27 -2.78 -0.32
N VAL A 40 -1.18 -2.13 -0.76
CA VAL A 40 -1.06 -0.66 -0.71
C VAL A 40 -2.16 0.03 -1.50
N SER A 41 -2.56 -0.50 -2.67
CA SER A 41 -3.68 0.03 -3.46
C SER A 41 -5.02 -0.10 -2.72
N GLU A 42 -5.27 -1.26 -2.12
CA GLU A 42 -6.46 -1.51 -1.29
C GLU A 42 -6.52 -0.55 -0.09
N CYS A 43 -5.42 -0.42 0.66
CA CYS A 43 -5.30 0.49 1.80
C CYS A 43 -5.55 1.95 1.40
N LYS A 44 -5.09 2.37 0.22
CA LYS A 44 -5.32 3.73 -0.29
C LYS A 44 -6.79 3.97 -0.62
N GLN A 45 -7.48 2.97 -1.15
CA GLN A 45 -8.89 3.07 -1.52
C GLN A 45 -9.80 3.09 -0.30
N SER A 46 -9.51 2.26 0.71
CA SER A 46 -10.32 2.15 1.93
C SER A 46 -10.00 3.23 2.97
N GLY A 47 -8.81 3.83 2.90
CA GLY A 47 -8.27 4.66 3.98
C GLY A 47 -7.79 3.85 5.19
N ASP A 48 -7.59 2.53 5.03
CA ASP A 48 -7.08 1.67 6.10
C ASP A 48 -5.62 2.02 6.44
N ASP A 49 -5.36 2.08 7.74
CA ASP A 49 -4.04 2.31 8.33
C ASP A 49 -3.69 1.24 9.38
N SER A 50 -4.23 0.03 9.21
CA SER A 50 -3.86 -1.18 9.94
C SER A 50 -2.36 -1.47 9.87
N GLU A 51 -1.85 -2.30 10.79
CA GLU A 51 -0.44 -2.71 10.77
C GLU A 51 -0.02 -3.34 9.44
N ASN A 52 -0.89 -4.15 8.83
CA ASN A 52 -0.62 -4.71 7.50
C ASN A 52 -0.50 -3.61 6.43
N CYS A 53 -1.33 -2.56 6.48
CA CYS A 53 -1.21 -1.44 5.55
C CYS A 53 0.08 -0.64 5.74
N ARG A 54 0.50 -0.43 7.00
CA ARG A 54 1.78 0.24 7.31
C ARG A 54 2.97 -0.59 6.86
N ASN A 55 2.97 -1.88 7.18
CA ASN A 55 4.04 -2.80 6.84
C ASN A 55 4.14 -3.03 5.33
N ALA A 56 3.02 -3.11 4.61
CA ALA A 56 3.00 -3.23 3.15
C ALA A 56 3.59 -1.98 2.48
N LYS A 57 3.25 -0.77 2.96
CA LYS A 57 3.84 0.48 2.47
C LYS A 57 5.35 0.52 2.69
N ASP A 58 5.82 0.19 3.89
CA ASP A 58 7.27 0.17 4.19
C ASP A 58 8.01 -0.91 3.37
N GLY A 59 7.49 -2.13 3.33
CA GLY A 59 8.08 -3.23 2.56
C GLY A 59 8.18 -2.92 1.06
N LEU A 60 7.12 -2.38 0.47
CA LEU A 60 7.14 -1.96 -0.94
C LEU A 60 8.13 -0.82 -1.18
N PHE A 61 8.18 0.17 -0.29
CA PHE A 61 9.14 1.28 -0.39
C PHE A 61 10.58 0.76 -0.35
N ARG A 62 10.92 -0.12 0.59
CA ARG A 62 12.26 -0.72 0.69
C ARG A 62 12.63 -1.52 -0.55
N TYR A 63 11.68 -2.31 -1.08
CA TYR A 63 11.88 -3.03 -2.34
C TYR A 63 12.21 -2.04 -3.47
N GLN A 64 11.44 -0.97 -3.62
CA GLN A 64 11.66 0.03 -4.66
C GLN A 64 13.00 0.76 -4.51
N GLN A 65 13.43 1.07 -3.29
CA GLN A 65 14.74 1.70 -3.06
C GLN A 65 15.88 0.78 -3.48
N LEU A 66 15.86 -0.50 -3.06
CA LEU A 66 16.88 -1.49 -3.41
C LEU A 66 16.98 -1.77 -4.91
N HIS A 67 15.85 -1.71 -5.62
CA HIS A 67 15.77 -2.00 -7.06
C HIS A 67 15.68 -0.72 -7.90
N SER A 68 15.87 0.45 -7.29
CA SER A 68 15.86 1.72 -8.01
C SER A 68 17.08 1.81 -8.93
N LYS A 69 16.86 2.29 -10.14
CA LYS A 69 17.97 2.70 -11.01
C LYS A 69 18.47 4.03 -10.47
N SER A 70 19.62 4.02 -9.78
CA SER A 70 20.27 5.26 -9.39
C SER A 70 20.53 6.10 -10.63
N PRO A 71 20.11 7.38 -10.67
CA PRO A 71 20.43 8.24 -11.78
C PRO A 71 21.95 8.38 -11.86
N SER A 72 22.52 8.23 -13.06
CA SER A 72 23.92 8.58 -13.27
C SER A 72 24.11 10.05 -12.92
N TYR A 73 25.21 10.38 -12.22
CA TYR A 73 25.60 11.77 -11.94
C TYR A 73 25.55 12.64 -13.21
N LYS A 74 25.97 12.07 -14.35
CA LYS A 74 25.95 12.75 -15.65
C LYS A 74 24.52 13.10 -16.11
N ASP A 75 23.57 12.20 -15.91
CA ASP A 75 22.18 12.40 -16.31
C ASP A 75 21.49 13.41 -15.37
N ALA A 76 21.78 13.32 -14.07
CA ALA A 76 21.31 14.28 -13.07
C ALA A 76 21.84 15.70 -13.37
N PHE A 77 23.14 15.84 -13.66
CA PHE A 77 23.78 17.12 -13.98
C PHE A 77 23.26 17.75 -15.28
N LYS A 78 23.02 16.95 -16.33
CA LYS A 78 22.38 17.45 -17.55
C LYS A 78 20.96 17.96 -17.31
N SER A 79 20.20 17.28 -16.45
CA SER A 79 18.81 17.67 -16.15
C SER A 79 18.70 18.98 -15.37
N SER A 80 19.70 19.31 -14.54
CA SER A 80 19.72 20.54 -13.75
C SER A 80 20.16 21.76 -14.58
N THR A 81 21.11 21.57 -15.48
CA THR A 81 21.65 22.64 -16.34
C THR A 81 20.69 23.02 -17.47
N SER A 82 20.01 22.04 -18.08
CA SER A 82 19.02 22.28 -19.16
C SER A 82 17.71 22.95 -18.70
N LYS A 83 17.43 23.00 -17.39
CA LYS A 83 16.27 23.73 -16.83
C LYS A 83 16.51 25.24 -16.67
N GLY A 84 17.76 25.71 -16.80
CA GLY A 84 18.12 27.12 -16.65
C GLY A 84 18.06 27.97 -17.92
N GLU A 85 17.82 27.37 -19.09
CA GLU A 85 17.73 28.07 -20.39
C GLU A 85 16.27 28.31 -20.84
N LYS A 86 15.46 28.93 -19.97
CA LYS A 86 14.15 29.48 -20.36
C LYS A 86 14.01 30.93 -19.89
#